data_AF-A0A0B7HNN9-F1
#
_entry.id   AF-A0A0B7HNN9-F1
#
_cell.length_a   1.000
_cell.length_b   1.000
_cell.length_c   1.000
_cell.angle_alpha   90.00
_cell.angle_beta   90.00
_cell.angle_gamma   90.00
#
_symmetry.space_group_name_H-M   'P 1'
#
loop_
_entity.id
_entity.type
_entity.pdbx_description
1 polymer ?
#
loop_
_entity_poly.entity_id
_entity_poly.type
_entity_poly.pdbx_seq_one_letter_code
_entity_poly.pdbx_strand_id
1 'polypeptide(L)'
;MLKKINKWTNNVPLLRFVLVLSVLNFILYHYPFFKYVFEKIDYTSFSGMLMVVSLIILMIIANAFAFYLLFFISRRLGKFLLVLFFLLNAIAVYFVNTYGIIVDESMIGNVLNTNYEESSSFFSFKMGIILYF
;
A
#
# COMPACT_ATOMS: atom_id res chain seq x y z
N MET A 1 16.09 -10.75 -29.59
CA MET A 1 15.90 -10.24 -28.21
C MET A 1 14.42 -10.04 -27.85
N LEU A 2 13.62 -9.34 -28.67
CA LEU A 2 12.19 -9.06 -28.40
C LEU A 2 11.28 -10.30 -28.26
N LYS A 3 11.49 -11.36 -29.08
CA LYS A 3 10.72 -12.61 -28.97
C LYS A 3 10.94 -13.37 -27.65
N LYS A 4 12.11 -13.21 -27.01
CA LYS A 4 12.45 -13.90 -25.77
C LYS A 4 11.75 -13.27 -24.57
N ILE A 5 11.60 -11.93 -24.58
CA ILE A 5 10.85 -11.17 -23.56
C ILE A 5 9.37 -11.52 -23.61
N ASN A 6 8.79 -11.64 -24.81
CA ASN A 6 7.36 -11.91 -24.99
C ASN A 6 6.91 -13.29 -24.46
N LYS A 7 7.86 -14.24 -24.34
CA LYS A 7 7.61 -15.57 -23.77
C LYS A 7 7.40 -15.53 -22.24
N TRP A 8 8.00 -14.57 -21.54
CA TRP A 8 7.87 -14.40 -20.09
C TRP A 8 6.65 -13.58 -19.69
N THR A 9 6.18 -12.68 -20.56
CA THR A 9 5.07 -11.76 -20.25
C THR A 9 3.69 -12.29 -20.61
N ASN A 10 3.59 -13.27 -21.50
CA ASN A 10 2.28 -13.69 -22.01
C ASN A 10 1.49 -14.64 -21.10
N ASN A 11 2.15 -15.39 -20.19
CA ASN A 11 1.50 -16.42 -19.37
C ASN A 11 1.83 -16.34 -17.88
N VAL A 12 1.81 -15.15 -17.27
CA VAL A 12 1.86 -15.05 -15.80
C VAL A 12 0.45 -15.34 -15.27
N PRO A 13 0.26 -16.40 -14.46
CA PRO A 13 -1.04 -16.67 -13.86
C PRO A 13 -1.43 -15.54 -12.92
N LEU A 14 -2.71 -15.16 -12.93
CA LEU A 14 -3.24 -14.02 -12.16
C LEU A 14 -2.84 -14.09 -10.68
N LEU A 15 -2.90 -15.28 -10.09
CA LEU A 15 -2.53 -15.51 -8.69
C LEU A 15 -1.07 -15.14 -8.40
N ARG A 16 -0.12 -15.49 -9.28
CA ARG A 16 1.30 -15.11 -9.10
C ARG A 16 1.47 -13.60 -9.23
N PHE A 17 0.82 -12.98 -10.21
CA PHE A 17 0.88 -11.54 -10.41
C PHE A 17 0.38 -10.79 -9.18
N VAL A 18 -0.75 -11.20 -8.64
CA VAL A 18 -1.40 -10.58 -7.49
C VAL A 18 -0.62 -10.82 -6.18
N LEU A 19 -0.03 -12.00 -5.99
CA LEU A 19 0.84 -12.25 -4.84
C LEU A 19 2.07 -11.33 -4.85
N VAL A 20 2.71 -11.17 -6.01
CA VAL A 20 3.85 -10.24 -6.15
C VAL A 20 3.42 -8.81 -5.85
N LEU A 21 2.27 -8.37 -6.36
CA LEU A 21 1.72 -7.04 -6.05
C LEU A 21 1.42 -6.86 -4.56
N SER A 22 0.89 -7.89 -3.90
CA SER A 22 0.59 -7.84 -2.48
C SER A 22 1.85 -7.69 -1.64
N VAL A 23 2.89 -8.46 -1.94
CA VAL A 23 4.20 -8.34 -1.26
C VAL A 23 4.82 -6.97 -1.52
N LEU A 24 4.72 -6.46 -2.75
CA LEU A 24 5.20 -5.11 -3.08
C LEU A 24 4.44 -4.04 -2.27
N ASN A 25 3.10 -4.12 -2.23
CA ASN A 25 2.24 -3.21 -1.47
C ASN A 25 2.55 -3.26 0.04
N PHE A 26 2.83 -4.45 0.56
CA PHE A 26 3.27 -4.67 1.93
C PHE A 26 4.58 -3.92 2.22
N ILE A 27 5.61 -4.17 1.41
CA ILE A 27 6.95 -3.59 1.61
C ILE A 27 6.93 -2.07 1.51
N LEU A 28 6.21 -1.52 0.53
CA LEU A 28 6.22 -0.08 0.26
C LEU A 28 5.40 0.71 1.27
N TYR A 29 4.20 0.24 1.63
CA TYR A 29 3.21 1.10 2.29
C TYR A 29 2.86 0.71 3.72
N HIS A 30 3.20 -0.50 4.18
CA HIS A 30 2.76 -0.97 5.50
C HIS A 30 3.74 -0.69 6.64
N TYR A 31 4.85 0.00 6.37
CA TYR A 31 5.83 0.37 7.39
C TYR A 31 5.22 1.11 8.61
N PRO A 32 4.36 2.15 8.45
CA PRO A 32 3.84 2.89 9.61
C PRO A 32 2.98 2.02 10.52
N PHE A 33 2.20 1.10 9.93
CA PHE A 33 1.38 0.15 10.67
C PHE A 33 2.23 -0.81 11.49
N PHE A 34 3.28 -1.39 10.89
CA PHE A 34 4.14 -2.31 11.63
C PHE A 34 4.98 -1.59 12.68
N LYS A 35 5.39 -0.35 12.43
CA LYS A 35 6.00 0.51 13.47
C LYS A 35 5.08 0.62 14.70
N TYR A 36 3.81 0.93 14.49
CA TYR A 36 2.81 0.99 15.56
C TYR A 36 2.63 -0.37 16.28
N VAL A 37 2.55 -1.46 15.53
CA VAL A 37 2.45 -2.83 16.08
C VAL A 37 3.63 -3.16 16.99
N PHE A 38 4.87 -2.90 16.54
CA PHE A 38 6.08 -3.17 17.32
C PHE A 38 6.20 -2.29 18.57
N GLU A 39 5.63 -1.08 18.55
CA GLU A 39 5.58 -0.21 19.74
C GLU A 39 4.55 -0.66 20.78
N LYS A 40 3.53 -1.43 20.37
CA LYS A 40 2.41 -1.83 21.24
C LYS A 40 2.44 -3.28 21.70
N ILE A 41 3.10 -4.16 20.97
CA ILE A 41 3.15 -5.60 21.26
C ILE A 41 4.53 -5.95 21.79
N ASP A 42 4.56 -6.73 22.88
CA ASP A 42 5.80 -7.34 23.36
C ASP A 42 6.21 -8.49 22.42
N TYR A 43 6.94 -8.14 21.36
CA TYR A 43 7.45 -9.08 20.37
C TYR A 43 8.56 -10.00 20.90
N THR A 44 9.06 -9.78 22.13
CA THR A 44 10.05 -10.66 22.77
C THR A 44 9.39 -11.93 23.33
N SER A 45 8.10 -11.85 23.64
CA SER A 45 7.29 -13.00 24.00
C SER A 45 6.96 -13.89 22.79
N PHE A 46 6.84 -15.20 23.00
CA PHE A 46 6.47 -16.14 21.93
C PHE A 46 5.10 -15.81 21.31
N SER A 47 4.13 -15.41 22.13
CA SER A 47 2.79 -15.00 21.68
C SER A 47 2.85 -13.72 20.85
N GLY A 48 3.66 -12.73 21.25
CA GLY A 48 3.86 -11.51 20.49
C GLY A 48 4.54 -11.76 19.14
N MET A 49 5.57 -12.60 19.10
CA MET A 49 6.21 -12.99 17.83
C MET A 49 5.21 -13.69 16.90
N LEU A 50 4.43 -14.64 17.42
CA LEU A 50 3.40 -15.34 16.64
C LEU A 50 2.31 -14.39 16.13
N MET A 51 1.94 -13.38 16.92
CA MET A 51 0.99 -12.34 16.52
C MET A 51 1.55 -11.46 15.38
N VAL A 52 2.82 -11.04 15.45
CA VAL A 52 3.43 -10.27 14.37
C VAL A 52 3.50 -11.08 13.08
N VAL A 53 3.95 -12.34 13.15
CA VAL A 53 4.02 -13.22 11.98
C VAL A 53 2.65 -13.45 11.36
N SER A 54 1.62 -13.69 12.19
CA SER A 54 0.26 -13.88 11.69
C SER A 54 -0.31 -12.62 11.05
N LEU A 55 -0.02 -11.43 11.58
CA LEU A 55 -0.40 -10.15 10.98
C LEU A 55 0.28 -9.93 9.62
N ILE A 56 1.57 -10.27 9.47
CA ILE A 56 2.27 -10.18 8.18
C ILE A 56 1.61 -11.09 7.13
N ILE A 57 1.37 -12.35 7.50
CA ILE A 57 0.74 -13.33 6.61
C ILE A 57 -0.68 -12.87 6.23
N LEU A 58 -1.47 -12.45 7.22
CA LEU A 58 -2.83 -11.95 7.01
C LEU A 58 -2.84 -10.74 6.07
N MET A 59 -1.92 -9.79 6.27
CA MET A 59 -1.82 -8.59 5.44
C MET A 59 -1.51 -8.93 3.98
N ILE A 60 -0.58 -9.86 3.73
CA ILE A 60 -0.23 -10.30 2.37
C ILE A 60 -1.41 -11.05 1.73
N ILE A 61 -2.07 -11.94 2.47
CA ILE A 61 -3.20 -12.72 1.93
C ILE A 61 -4.39 -11.80 1.64
N ALA A 62 -4.73 -10.88 2.55
CA ALA A 62 -5.85 -9.96 2.38
C ALA A 62 -5.65 -9.03 1.18
N ASN A 63 -4.46 -8.43 1.04
CA ASN A 63 -4.12 -7.61 -0.12
C ASN A 63 -4.13 -8.41 -1.43
N ALA A 64 -3.60 -9.64 -1.41
CA ALA A 64 -3.66 -10.53 -2.57
C ALA A 64 -5.11 -10.86 -2.93
N PHE A 65 -5.96 -11.14 -1.95
CA PHE A 65 -7.38 -11.39 -2.21
C PHE A 65 -8.08 -10.18 -2.84
N ALA A 66 -7.86 -8.97 -2.31
CA ALA A 66 -8.44 -7.74 -2.83
C ALA A 66 -8.00 -7.46 -4.28
N PHE A 67 -6.70 -7.54 -4.57
CA PHE A 67 -6.20 -7.38 -5.94
C PHE A 67 -6.71 -8.48 -6.87
N TYR A 68 -6.83 -9.72 -6.39
CA TYR A 68 -7.38 -10.81 -7.19
C TYR A 68 -8.80 -10.48 -7.64
N LEU A 69 -9.67 -10.03 -6.74
CA LEU A 69 -11.03 -9.61 -7.07
C LEU A 69 -11.05 -8.46 -8.08
N LEU A 70 -10.22 -7.43 -7.89
CA LEU A 70 -10.14 -6.28 -8.79
C LEU A 70 -9.75 -6.69 -10.23
N PHE A 71 -8.72 -7.51 -10.36
CA PHE A 71 -8.26 -7.98 -11.68
C PHE A 71 -9.15 -9.07 -12.28
N PHE A 72 -9.88 -9.81 -11.45
CA PHE A 72 -10.86 -10.81 -11.89
C PHE A 72 -12.06 -10.16 -12.58
N ILE A 73 -12.57 -9.04 -12.05
CA ILE A 73 -13.72 -8.33 -12.64
C ILE A 73 -13.35 -7.72 -13.99
N SER A 74 -12.23 -6.99 -14.06
CA SER A 74 -11.79 -6.37 -15.32
C SER A 74 -10.31 -6.07 -15.31
N ARG A 75 -9.60 -6.57 -16.32
CA ARG A 75 -8.15 -6.35 -16.47
C ARG A 75 -7.79 -4.89 -16.77
N ARG A 76 -8.63 -4.16 -17.50
CA ARG A 76 -8.38 -2.75 -17.82
C ARG A 76 -8.65 -1.85 -16.62
N LEU A 77 -9.81 -2.05 -15.98
CA LEU A 77 -10.18 -1.30 -14.78
C LEU A 77 -9.23 -1.58 -13.62
N GLY A 78 -8.86 -2.85 -13.40
CA GLY A 78 -7.92 -3.25 -12.37
C GLY A 78 -6.55 -2.58 -12.51
N LYS A 79 -6.05 -2.40 -13.74
CA LYS A 79 -4.80 -1.66 -13.98
C LYS A 79 -4.93 -0.18 -13.60
N PHE A 80 -6.01 0.47 -14.02
CA PHE A 80 -6.25 1.88 -13.70
C PHE A 80 -6.38 2.09 -12.19
N LEU A 81 -7.21 1.27 -11.53
CA LEU A 81 -7.41 1.32 -10.09
C LEU A 81 -6.13 0.99 -9.30
N LEU A 82 -5.29 0.08 -9.80
CA LEU A 82 -4.00 -0.22 -9.15
C LEU A 82 -3.08 1.01 -9.12
N VAL A 83 -2.97 1.74 -10.24
CA VAL A 83 -2.14 2.96 -10.30
C VAL A 83 -2.68 4.01 -9.34
N LEU A 84 -4.00 4.25 -9.37
CA LEU A 84 -4.64 5.19 -8.45
C LEU A 84 -4.42 4.76 -6.98
N PHE A 85 -4.57 3.47 -6.69
CA PHE A 85 -4.38 2.91 -5.35
C PHE A 85 -2.95 3.14 -4.83
N PHE A 86 -1.93 2.92 -5.65
CA PHE A 86 -0.53 3.17 -5.25
C PHE A 86 -0.24 4.66 -5.04
N LEU A 87 -0.75 5.53 -5.91
CA LEU A 87 -0.62 6.98 -5.73
C LEU A 87 -1.25 7.44 -4.42
N LEU A 88 -2.49 7.01 -4.13
CA LEU A 88 -3.18 7.34 -2.89
C LEU A 88 -2.46 6.77 -1.67
N ASN A 89 -1.94 5.55 -1.73
CA ASN A 89 -1.16 4.97 -0.64
C ASN A 89 0.14 5.73 -0.40
N ALA A 90 0.86 6.13 -1.44
CA ALA A 90 2.08 6.94 -1.30
C ALA A 90 1.80 8.27 -0.61
N ILE A 91 0.71 8.96 -1.00
CA ILE A 91 0.26 10.20 -0.35
C ILE A 91 -0.11 9.91 1.11
N ALA A 92 -0.93 8.89 1.38
CA ALA A 92 -1.36 8.55 2.74
C ALA A 92 -0.16 8.25 3.64
N VAL A 93 0.79 7.43 3.17
CA VAL A 93 2.00 7.06 3.91
C VAL A 93 2.89 8.27 4.19
N TYR A 94 2.98 9.23 3.27
CA TYR A 94 3.66 10.51 3.53
C TYR A 94 3.03 11.25 4.71
N PHE A 95 1.71 11.39 4.73
CA PHE A 95 1.00 12.10 5.79
C PHE A 95 1.08 11.37 7.14
N VAL A 96 0.94 10.04 7.14
CA VAL A 96 1.09 9.22 8.36
C VAL A 96 2.51 9.33 8.91
N ASN A 97 3.55 9.20 8.08
CA ASN A 97 4.93 9.23 8.56
C ASN A 97 5.41 10.64 8.96
N THR A 98 4.98 11.68 8.25
CA THR A 98 5.49 13.04 8.46
C THR A 98 4.72 13.76 9.56
N TYR A 99 3.41 13.57 9.60
CA TYR A 99 2.51 14.33 10.50
C TYR A 99 1.83 13.45 11.55
N GLY A 100 2.05 12.13 11.54
CA GLY A 100 1.43 11.22 12.50
C GLY A 100 -0.09 11.09 12.33
N ILE A 101 -0.62 11.45 11.16
CA ILE A 101 -2.05 11.44 10.88
C ILE A 101 -2.55 9.99 10.79
N ILE A 102 -3.71 9.73 11.39
CA ILE A 102 -4.47 8.49 11.20
C ILE A 102 -5.57 8.82 10.19
N VAL A 103 -5.63 8.07 9.08
CA VAL A 103 -6.65 8.29 8.04
C VAL A 103 -7.97 7.69 8.50
N ASP A 104 -8.85 8.53 9.03
CA ASP A 104 -10.21 8.19 9.44
C ASP A 104 -11.25 9.00 8.64
N GLU A 105 -12.54 8.84 8.97
CA GLU A 105 -13.64 9.58 8.31
C GLU A 105 -13.44 11.09 8.37
N SER A 106 -12.97 11.62 9.51
CA SER A 106 -12.77 13.06 9.69
C SER A 106 -11.66 13.58 8.79
N MET A 107 -10.57 12.83 8.63
CA MET A 107 -9.46 13.19 7.74
C MET A 107 -9.88 13.16 6.27
N ILE A 108 -10.74 12.21 5.86
CA ILE A 108 -11.32 12.25 4.51
C ILE A 108 -12.18 13.51 4.34
N GLY A 109 -12.98 13.87 5.35
CA GLY A 109 -13.73 15.13 5.37
C GLY A 109 -12.84 16.36 5.21
N ASN A 110 -11.70 16.40 5.89
CA ASN A 110 -10.72 17.50 5.78
C ASN A 110 -10.13 17.58 4.37
N VAL A 111 -9.73 16.45 3.78
CA VAL A 111 -9.19 16.42 2.41
C VAL A 111 -10.21 16.92 1.37
N LEU A 112 -11.50 16.62 1.56
CA LEU A 112 -12.55 17.05 0.63
C LEU A 112 -12.96 18.51 0.78
N ASN A 113 -12.76 19.11 1.96
CA ASN A 113 -13.19 20.49 2.26
C ASN A 113 -12.01 21.49 2.41
N THR A 114 -10.76 21.05 2.26
CA THR A 114 -9.57 21.91 2.40
C THR A 114 -9.47 22.95 1.29
N ASN A 115 -8.78 24.06 1.58
CA ASN A 115 -8.49 25.12 0.62
C ASN A 115 -7.02 25.09 0.15
N TYR A 116 -6.68 25.91 -0.85
CA TYR A 116 -5.33 25.93 -1.43
C TYR A 116 -4.27 26.42 -0.42
N GLU A 117 -4.60 27.42 0.39
CA GLU A 117 -3.67 27.99 1.36
C GLU A 117 -3.27 26.95 2.43
N GLU A 118 -4.25 26.21 2.94
CA GLU A 118 -4.05 25.14 3.90
C GLU A 118 -3.27 23.96 3.30
N SER A 119 -3.73 23.44 2.16
CA SER A 119 -3.12 22.26 1.51
C SER A 119 -1.70 22.51 1.02
N SER A 120 -1.39 23.74 0.56
CA SER A 120 -0.07 24.09 0.04
C SER A 120 1.04 23.99 1.09
N SER A 121 0.70 24.26 2.36
CA SER A 121 1.64 24.21 3.48
C SER A 121 2.19 22.80 3.76
N PHE A 122 1.49 21.75 3.31
CA PHE A 122 1.88 20.36 3.53
C PHE A 122 2.84 19.81 2.47
N PHE A 123 3.09 20.53 1.37
CA PHE A 123 4.04 20.10 0.35
C PHE A 123 5.47 20.16 0.89
N SER A 124 6.23 19.09 0.66
CA SER A 124 7.65 19.05 0.99
C SER A 124 8.43 18.20 -0.01
N PHE A 125 9.74 18.39 -0.05
CA PHE A 125 10.63 17.58 -0.88
C PHE A 125 10.54 16.07 -0.55
N LYS A 126 10.25 15.73 0.71
CA LYS A 126 10.03 14.33 1.14
C LYS A 126 8.83 13.70 0.44
N MET A 127 7.76 14.46 0.23
CA MET A 127 6.57 14.01 -0.50
C MET A 127 6.93 13.63 -1.95
N GLY A 128 7.75 14.44 -2.62
CA GLY A 128 8.20 14.18 -3.99
C GLY A 128 9.01 12.89 -4.11
N ILE A 129 9.88 12.60 -3.14
CA ILE A 129 10.65 11.34 -3.10
C ILE A 129 9.70 10.15 -2.91
N ILE A 130 8.77 10.23 -1.96
CA ILE A 130 7.84 9.13 -1.67
C ILE A 130 6.90 8.87 -2.86
N LEU A 131 6.54 9.89 -3.63
CA LEU A 131 5.73 9.72 -4.84
C LEU A 131 6.51 9.16 -6.03
N TYR A 132 7.83 9.31 -6.04
CA TYR A 132 8.69 8.79 -7.11
C TYR A 132 8.93 7.28 -6.99
N PHE A 133 9.02 6.77 -5.75
CA PHE A 133 9.24 5.37 -5.42
C PHE A 133 7.93 4.59 -5.24
#